data_AF-A0A1M3F6K1-F1
#
_entry.id   AF-A0A1M3F6K1-F1
#
_cell.length_a   1.000
_cell.length_b   1.000
_cell.length_c   1.000
_cell.angle_alpha   90.00
_cell.angle_beta   90.00
_cell.angle_gamma   90.00
#
_symmetry.space_group_name_H-M   'P 1'
#
loop_
_entity.id
_entity.type
_entity.pdbx_description
1 polymer ?
#
loop_
_entity_poly.entity_id
_entity_poly.type
_entity_poly.pdbx_seq_one_letter_code
_entity_poly.pdbx_strand_id
1 'polypeptide(L)'
;MTMRIRRALARRASGDAGFTLIEVIVAMVITVMVMTALVYGVVGTLKTVEQAKQRQAATALATQELERLRALPYDTVTLAAASSSLKTPNPYAATVSGVSTFTPPAGLLTTGSESLVVNTVSGQWADVSVDQVTYRVYDYVTTPALTGGNQTYNLTAVVHWSSSVWPGGRTSLERSTTFSPAGCLSTANSPFAAPCQAYVTARAGEALSGVTISDINDSTQPILGTDTDQLLLNFSTASATFQVEQTATGGANAVTTSAQSKGGASPATSGGVTAKAVVDSDPSSTPNQSVSVVTPAQSSSSVSITGSGGTLAVTPSTSDSGGASAAIAADGSTCVGSTGTALTTGPSGQLRPCASSNLRASGSPATVQYISPLLSANLTLASFSAQVQPSRAVAAVLGTSNTGACDGSGTPVDCVHASTTRSLGTATFAAGGFVSAPSGFTGGLWSVSNLAESARAEEGVGSKAPIFTRTGTLKVWNGTGYTSVDLSGYAGVAGGLVPPTQTWTIPTTSVQYSPAITLVYHDSTVTVQRPAISRTPTARTGNPATDCKAAACVTTIDGSASVVASVQVDVLVNGSLLTSFAVVTDLGGLTANVSYKAAAA
;
A
#
# COMPACT_ATOMS: atom_id res chain seq x y z
N MET A 1 41.59 -39.40 53.23
CA MET A 1 40.59 -39.64 54.30
C MET A 1 39.64 -40.75 53.82
N THR A 2 40.10 -41.99 53.65
CA THR A 2 40.23 -43.09 54.66
C THR A 2 38.97 -43.35 55.49
N MET A 3 38.23 -44.42 55.20
CA MET A 3 37.92 -45.55 56.12
C MET A 3 37.09 -46.61 55.36
N ARG A 4 37.67 -47.75 54.95
CA ARG A 4 37.81 -49.05 55.67
C ARG A 4 36.45 -49.72 55.99
N ILE A 5 36.08 -50.76 55.25
CA ILE A 5 36.34 -52.19 55.53
C ILE A 5 35.67 -52.70 56.82
N ARG A 6 34.67 -53.59 56.66
CA ARG A 6 34.48 -54.88 57.38
C ARG A 6 33.67 -55.79 56.45
N ARG A 7 34.26 -56.72 55.68
CA ARG A 7 34.66 -58.11 56.04
C ARG A 7 33.74 -58.80 57.05
N ALA A 8 32.91 -59.72 56.54
CA ALA A 8 32.58 -60.98 57.22
C ALA A 8 32.13 -62.01 56.16
N LEU A 9 33.11 -62.59 55.45
CA LEU A 9 33.00 -63.92 54.89
C LEU A 9 33.49 -64.88 55.96
N ALA A 10 32.61 -65.74 56.49
CA ALA A 10 33.02 -66.97 57.17
C ALA A 10 31.93 -68.04 57.02
N ARG A 11 32.34 -69.12 56.36
CA ARG A 11 31.59 -70.30 55.93
C ARG A 11 31.07 -71.15 57.09
N ARG A 12 29.93 -71.79 56.87
CA ARG A 12 29.59 -73.19 57.23
C ARG A 12 28.41 -73.58 56.32
N ALA A 13 28.62 -74.27 55.20
CA ALA A 13 28.90 -75.71 55.07
C ALA A 13 27.84 -76.59 55.73
N SER A 14 27.29 -77.50 54.90
CA SER A 14 26.32 -78.56 55.14
C SER A 14 24.88 -78.12 55.38
N GLY A 15 24.15 -78.00 54.26
CA GLY A 15 22.70 -77.88 54.22
C GLY A 15 22.18 -77.93 52.79
N ASP A 16 22.71 -78.82 51.94
CA ASP A 16 21.94 -79.35 50.80
C ASP A 16 20.78 -80.17 51.39
N ALA A 17 19.83 -79.50 52.01
CA ALA A 17 18.49 -79.98 52.18
C ALA A 17 17.76 -79.49 50.93
N GLY A 18 17.52 -80.43 50.02
CA GLY A 18 16.93 -80.16 48.72
C GLY A 18 15.72 -79.23 48.82
N PHE A 19 15.56 -78.40 47.79
CA PHE A 19 14.36 -77.63 47.49
C PHE A 19 13.15 -78.32 48.08
N THR A 20 12.71 -77.84 49.24
CA THR A 20 11.43 -78.29 49.74
C THR A 20 10.44 -77.83 48.68
N LEU A 21 9.65 -78.77 48.15
CA LEU A 21 8.64 -78.49 47.13
C LEU A 21 7.76 -77.28 47.53
N ILE A 22 7.63 -77.03 48.83
CA ILE A 22 6.94 -75.87 49.39
C ILE A 22 7.62 -74.52 49.12
N GLU A 23 8.95 -74.42 49.09
CA GLU A 23 9.65 -73.14 48.84
C GLU A 23 9.54 -72.71 47.37
N VAL A 24 9.62 -73.67 46.44
CA VAL A 24 9.37 -73.42 45.01
C VAL A 24 7.91 -73.04 44.76
N ILE A 25 6.95 -73.69 45.45
CA ILE A 25 5.53 -73.32 45.38
C ILE A 25 5.27 -71.93 45.95
N VAL A 26 5.86 -71.58 47.09
CA VAL A 26 5.72 -70.25 47.71
C VAL A 26 6.33 -69.17 46.81
N ALA A 27 7.50 -69.42 46.21
CA ALA A 27 8.12 -68.51 45.26
C ALA A 27 7.26 -68.32 43.99
N MET A 28 6.64 -69.38 43.46
CA MET A 28 5.70 -69.30 42.34
C MET A 28 4.43 -68.51 42.71
N VAL A 29 3.89 -68.67 43.92
CA VAL A 29 2.72 -67.90 44.38
C VAL A 29 3.06 -66.42 44.55
N ILE A 30 4.19 -66.09 45.16
CA ILE A 30 4.63 -64.69 45.35
C ILE A 30 4.89 -64.02 44.01
N THR A 31 5.56 -64.70 43.07
CA THR A 31 5.82 -64.14 41.73
C THR A 31 4.53 -63.91 40.95
N VAL A 32 3.54 -64.81 41.02
CA VAL A 32 2.21 -64.60 40.42
C VAL A 32 1.50 -63.41 41.06
N MET A 33 1.55 -63.24 42.39
CA MET A 33 0.95 -62.08 43.06
C MET A 33 1.62 -60.76 42.64
N VAL A 34 2.96 -60.72 42.58
CA VAL A 34 3.71 -59.52 42.17
C VAL A 34 3.48 -59.19 40.69
N MET A 35 3.49 -60.18 39.80
CA MET A 35 3.17 -59.97 38.38
C MET A 35 1.73 -59.48 38.20
N THR A 36 0.79 -60.02 38.95
CA THR A 36 -0.62 -59.57 38.91
C THR A 36 -0.75 -58.12 39.38
N ALA A 37 -0.09 -57.74 40.48
CA ALA A 37 -0.09 -56.37 40.98
C ALA A 37 0.55 -55.38 39.97
N LEU A 38 1.63 -55.78 39.29
CA LEU A 38 2.26 -54.99 38.23
C LEU A 38 1.34 -54.82 37.02
N VAL A 39 0.64 -55.87 36.59
CA VAL A 39 -0.34 -55.79 35.49
C VAL A 39 -1.48 -54.82 35.84
N TYR A 40 -2.02 -54.88 37.07
CA TYR A 40 -3.01 -53.90 37.53
C TYR A 40 -2.46 -52.47 37.55
N GLY A 41 -1.19 -52.29 37.94
CA GLY A 41 -0.50 -51.00 37.89
C GLY A 41 -0.38 -50.44 36.46
N VAL A 42 0.04 -51.27 35.49
CA VAL A 42 0.17 -50.88 34.07
C VAL A 42 -1.18 -50.53 33.45
N VAL A 43 -2.23 -51.30 33.75
CA VAL A 43 -3.60 -50.97 33.27
C VAL A 43 -4.09 -49.66 33.89
N GLY A 44 -3.76 -49.40 35.16
CA GLY A 44 -4.04 -48.13 35.83
C GLY A 44 -3.37 -46.93 35.15
N THR A 45 -2.08 -47.05 34.79
CA THR A 45 -1.33 -45.97 34.13
C THR A 45 -1.75 -45.76 32.68
N LEU A 46 -2.12 -46.82 31.94
CA LEU A 46 -2.67 -46.66 30.59
C LEU A 46 -3.99 -45.89 30.61
N LYS A 47 -4.86 -46.14 31.60
CA LYS A 47 -6.10 -45.37 31.77
C LYS A 47 -5.82 -43.90 32.06
N THR A 48 -4.85 -43.57 32.91
CA THR A 48 -4.53 -42.16 33.21
C THR A 48 -3.94 -41.43 32.00
N VAL A 49 -3.12 -42.12 31.19
CA VAL A 49 -2.60 -41.58 29.91
C VAL A 49 -3.74 -41.29 28.93
N GLU A 50 -4.67 -42.21 28.73
CA GLU A 50 -5.83 -42.00 27.85
C GLU A 50 -6.76 -40.89 28.38
N GLN A 51 -6.96 -40.81 29.69
CA GLN A 51 -7.70 -39.70 30.29
C GLN A 51 -7.01 -38.35 30.06
N ALA A 52 -5.67 -38.30 30.13
CA ALA A 52 -4.90 -37.09 29.87
C ALA A 52 -4.97 -36.67 28.38
N LYS A 53 -4.78 -37.62 27.46
CA LYS A 53 -4.94 -37.37 26.00
C LYS A 53 -6.33 -36.82 25.68
N GLN A 54 -7.37 -37.43 26.24
CA GLN A 54 -8.74 -36.99 25.96
C GLN A 54 -9.01 -35.57 26.46
N ARG A 55 -8.44 -35.18 27.60
CA ARG A 55 -8.52 -33.80 28.11
C ARG A 55 -7.74 -32.82 27.24
N GLN A 56 -6.53 -33.20 26.81
CA GLN A 56 -5.71 -32.38 25.91
C GLN A 56 -6.44 -32.12 24.58
N ALA A 57 -7.04 -33.16 23.99
CA ALA A 57 -7.85 -33.03 22.78
C ALA A 57 -9.08 -32.12 23.02
N ALA A 58 -9.80 -32.29 24.14
CA ALA A 58 -10.94 -31.43 24.46
C ALA A 58 -10.55 -29.95 24.64
N THR A 59 -9.43 -29.67 25.32
CA THR A 59 -8.90 -28.30 25.46
C THR A 59 -8.49 -27.74 24.10
N ALA A 60 -7.78 -28.51 23.26
CA ALA A 60 -7.39 -28.07 21.93
C ALA A 60 -8.60 -27.71 21.05
N LEU A 61 -9.67 -28.53 21.10
CA LEU A 61 -10.93 -28.25 20.40
C LEU A 61 -11.62 -27.00 20.95
N ALA A 62 -11.66 -26.82 22.27
CA ALA A 62 -12.26 -25.64 22.88
C ALA A 62 -11.51 -24.35 22.50
N THR A 63 -10.16 -24.39 22.51
CA THR A 63 -9.33 -23.27 22.07
C THR A 63 -9.52 -22.98 20.59
N GLN A 64 -9.49 -24.00 19.73
CA GLN A 64 -9.69 -23.84 18.28
C GLN A 64 -11.05 -23.18 17.99
N GLU A 65 -12.10 -23.61 18.67
CA GLU A 65 -13.43 -23.07 18.46
C GLU A 65 -13.56 -21.63 18.98
N LEU A 66 -12.95 -21.34 20.13
CA LEU A 66 -12.90 -19.96 20.64
C LEU A 66 -12.16 -19.02 19.67
N GLU A 67 -11.05 -19.47 19.06
CA GLU A 67 -10.34 -18.68 18.04
C GLU A 67 -11.16 -18.54 16.75
N ARG A 68 -11.92 -19.57 16.35
CA ARG A 68 -12.86 -19.46 15.23
C ARG A 68 -13.90 -18.39 15.50
N LEU A 69 -14.49 -18.35 16.70
CA LEU A 69 -15.47 -17.33 17.08
C LEU A 69 -14.86 -15.91 17.07
N ARG A 70 -13.60 -15.75 17.48
CA ARG A 70 -12.88 -14.46 17.43
C ARG A 70 -12.57 -14.01 15.99
N ALA A 71 -12.37 -14.94 15.08
CA ALA A 71 -12.09 -14.67 13.67
C ALA A 71 -13.34 -14.36 12.83
N LEU A 72 -14.54 -14.45 13.40
CA LEU A 72 -15.78 -14.10 12.70
C LEU A 72 -16.03 -12.59 12.72
N PRO A 73 -16.73 -12.03 11.71
CA PRO A 73 -17.19 -10.65 11.77
C PRO A 73 -18.00 -10.38 13.04
N TYR A 74 -17.78 -9.23 13.68
CA TYR A 74 -18.42 -8.84 14.93
C TYR A 74 -19.95 -8.94 14.85
N ASP A 75 -20.53 -8.49 13.75
CA ASP A 75 -21.98 -8.56 13.54
C ASP A 75 -22.48 -10.02 13.43
N THR A 76 -21.66 -10.93 12.90
CA THR A 76 -22.02 -12.36 12.80
C THR A 76 -22.13 -13.00 14.17
N VAL A 77 -21.32 -12.58 15.14
CA VAL A 77 -21.35 -13.11 16.52
C VAL A 77 -22.31 -12.35 17.43
N THR A 78 -22.51 -11.05 17.23
CA THR A 78 -23.27 -10.19 18.16
C THR A 78 -24.71 -9.91 17.77
N LEU A 79 -25.07 -10.00 16.49
CA LEU A 79 -26.46 -9.80 16.06
C LEU A 79 -27.24 -11.12 16.16
N ALA A 80 -28.46 -11.03 16.69
CA ALA A 80 -29.41 -12.12 16.63
C ALA A 80 -29.91 -12.28 15.18
N ALA A 81 -29.94 -13.51 14.68
CA ALA A 81 -30.47 -13.79 13.34
C ALA A 81 -31.91 -14.29 13.44
N ALA A 82 -32.85 -13.59 12.80
CA ALA A 82 -34.29 -13.89 12.89
C ALA A 82 -34.67 -15.31 12.45
N SER A 83 -33.86 -15.94 11.59
CA SER A 83 -34.04 -17.31 11.10
C SER A 83 -33.27 -18.38 11.89
N SER A 84 -32.43 -17.97 12.86
CA SER A 84 -31.65 -18.91 13.67
C SER A 84 -32.42 -19.31 14.92
N SER A 85 -32.35 -20.59 15.25
CA SER A 85 -32.93 -21.15 16.48
C SER A 85 -31.88 -21.92 17.27
N LEU A 86 -32.11 -22.04 18.57
CA LEU A 86 -31.25 -22.83 19.46
C LEU A 86 -31.26 -24.29 19.00
N LYS A 87 -30.08 -24.86 18.73
CA LYS A 87 -29.99 -26.26 18.31
C LYS A 87 -30.21 -27.19 19.50
N THR A 88 -31.22 -28.04 19.41
CA THR A 88 -31.54 -29.02 20.45
C THR A 88 -30.92 -30.40 20.17
N PRO A 89 -30.60 -31.19 21.20
CA PRO A 89 -30.63 -30.85 22.62
C PRO A 89 -29.48 -29.89 22.99
N ASN A 90 -29.75 -28.96 23.92
CA ASN A 90 -28.75 -28.06 24.47
C ASN A 90 -28.80 -28.12 26.01
N PRO A 91 -27.75 -28.60 26.68
CA PRO A 91 -27.77 -28.77 28.14
C PRO A 91 -27.49 -27.46 28.91
N TYR A 92 -26.98 -26.43 28.25
CA TYR A 92 -26.55 -25.19 28.89
C TYR A 92 -27.35 -23.96 28.46
N ALA A 93 -28.28 -24.11 27.51
CA ALA A 93 -29.13 -23.02 27.06
C ALA A 93 -30.57 -23.49 26.84
N ALA A 94 -31.50 -22.59 27.12
CA ALA A 94 -32.93 -22.80 26.89
C ALA A 94 -33.63 -21.47 26.57
N THR A 95 -34.75 -21.53 25.88
CA THR A 95 -35.62 -20.37 25.68
C THR A 95 -36.72 -20.39 26.75
N VAL A 96 -36.73 -19.37 27.61
CA VAL A 96 -37.74 -19.21 28.68
C VAL A 96 -38.46 -17.90 28.43
N SER A 97 -39.79 -17.95 28.33
CA SER A 97 -40.65 -16.77 28.07
C SER A 97 -40.22 -15.97 26.83
N GLY A 98 -39.77 -16.65 25.78
CA GLY A 98 -39.33 -16.04 24.52
C GLY A 98 -37.91 -15.47 24.52
N VAL A 99 -37.17 -15.57 25.64
CA VAL A 99 -35.78 -15.13 25.75
C VAL A 99 -34.87 -16.36 25.84
N SER A 100 -33.90 -16.44 24.93
CA SER A 100 -32.88 -17.48 24.98
C SER A 100 -31.83 -17.10 26.03
N THR A 101 -31.56 -18.03 26.94
CA THR A 101 -30.72 -17.81 28.10
C THR A 101 -29.69 -18.92 28.20
N PHE A 102 -28.43 -18.56 28.46
CA PHE A 102 -27.35 -19.45 28.81
C PHE A 102 -27.30 -19.61 30.33
N THR A 103 -27.40 -20.84 30.80
CA THR A 103 -27.44 -21.20 32.23
C THR A 103 -26.49 -22.37 32.47
N PRO A 104 -25.17 -22.10 32.55
CA PRO A 104 -24.20 -23.15 32.86
C PRO A 104 -24.34 -23.57 34.33
N PRO A 105 -24.04 -24.84 34.66
CA PRO A 105 -23.94 -25.27 36.04
C PRO A 105 -22.81 -24.50 36.75
N ALA A 106 -22.99 -24.17 38.04
CA ALA A 106 -21.98 -23.44 38.81
C ALA A 106 -20.60 -24.15 38.86
N GLY A 107 -20.58 -25.48 38.74
CA GLY A 107 -19.34 -26.26 38.65
C GLY A 107 -18.62 -26.19 37.29
N LEU A 108 -19.28 -25.69 36.25
CA LEU A 108 -18.72 -25.46 34.92
C LEU A 108 -18.28 -23.99 34.75
N LEU A 109 -19.15 -23.06 35.16
CA LEU A 109 -18.86 -21.64 35.12
C LEU A 109 -19.61 -20.94 36.26
N THR A 110 -18.89 -20.18 37.08
CA THR A 110 -19.46 -19.47 38.24
C THR A 110 -20.12 -18.14 37.85
N THR A 111 -20.93 -18.16 36.78
CA THR A 111 -21.74 -17.01 36.37
C THR A 111 -23.21 -17.30 36.57
N GLY A 112 -24.01 -16.25 36.82
CA GLY A 112 -25.46 -16.37 36.76
C GLY A 112 -25.94 -16.66 35.33
N SER A 113 -27.25 -16.81 35.18
CA SER A 113 -27.88 -16.89 33.85
C SER A 113 -27.61 -15.61 33.05
N GLU A 114 -27.22 -15.77 31.79
CA GLU A 114 -26.92 -14.66 30.88
C GLU A 114 -27.83 -14.75 29.65
N SER A 115 -28.24 -13.61 29.10
CA SER A 115 -28.99 -13.58 27.85
C SER A 115 -28.11 -14.08 26.71
N LEU A 116 -28.63 -15.01 25.90
CA LEU A 116 -27.96 -15.63 24.78
C LEU A 116 -28.34 -14.92 23.47
N VAL A 117 -27.35 -14.50 22.70
CA VAL A 117 -27.55 -14.08 21.31
C VAL A 117 -27.69 -15.34 20.47
N VAL A 118 -28.86 -15.61 19.87
CA VAL A 118 -29.02 -16.77 18.99
C VAL A 118 -28.81 -16.34 17.54
N ASN A 119 -27.84 -16.97 16.88
CA ASN A 119 -27.51 -16.73 15.48
C ASN A 119 -26.99 -18.02 14.82
N THR A 120 -26.31 -17.90 13.69
CA THR A 120 -25.80 -19.05 12.93
C THR A 120 -24.65 -19.78 13.61
N VAL A 121 -24.04 -19.19 14.66
CA VAL A 121 -22.94 -19.79 15.42
C VAL A 121 -23.28 -19.99 16.88
N SER A 122 -23.87 -19.00 17.55
CA SER A 122 -24.23 -19.06 18.96
C SER A 122 -25.52 -19.85 19.19
N GLY A 123 -25.49 -20.72 20.20
CA GLY A 123 -26.56 -21.68 20.49
C GLY A 123 -26.51 -22.92 19.61
N GLN A 124 -25.41 -23.12 18.86
CA GLN A 124 -25.20 -24.28 18.00
C GLN A 124 -24.24 -25.28 18.64
N TRP A 125 -24.18 -26.49 18.06
CA TRP A 125 -23.21 -27.51 18.43
C TRP A 125 -22.88 -28.44 17.26
N ALA A 126 -21.69 -29.03 17.29
CA ALA A 126 -21.22 -30.02 16.34
C ALA A 126 -20.46 -31.16 17.04
N ASP A 127 -20.50 -32.35 16.44
CA ASP A 127 -19.76 -33.52 16.90
C ASP A 127 -18.45 -33.65 16.12
N VAL A 128 -17.33 -33.77 16.82
CA VAL A 128 -15.98 -33.93 16.27
C VAL A 128 -15.37 -35.20 16.87
N SER A 129 -14.87 -36.09 16.02
CA SER A 129 -14.25 -37.34 16.48
C SER A 129 -12.73 -37.25 16.43
N VAL A 130 -12.06 -37.50 17.56
CA VAL A 130 -10.60 -37.58 17.68
C VAL A 130 -10.27 -38.89 18.38
N ASP A 131 -9.40 -39.71 17.78
CA ASP A 131 -8.97 -41.00 18.34
C ASP A 131 -10.14 -41.90 18.81
N GLN A 132 -11.20 -42.00 18.00
CA GLN A 132 -12.43 -42.78 18.26
C GLN A 132 -13.28 -42.31 19.46
N VAL A 133 -12.98 -41.15 20.04
CA VAL A 133 -13.83 -40.47 21.02
C VAL A 133 -14.56 -39.33 20.32
N THR A 134 -15.88 -39.29 20.47
CA THR A 134 -16.70 -38.19 19.97
C THR A 134 -16.81 -37.08 21.01
N TYR A 135 -16.38 -35.89 20.62
CA TYR A 135 -16.48 -34.65 21.37
C TYR A 135 -17.61 -33.82 20.78
N ARG A 136 -18.51 -33.33 21.63
CA ARG A 136 -19.52 -32.36 21.24
C ARG A 136 -19.07 -30.97 21.63
N VAL A 137 -18.92 -30.10 20.65
CA VAL A 137 -18.49 -28.71 20.82
C VAL A 137 -19.73 -27.82 20.74
N TYR A 138 -19.94 -26.97 21.74
CA TYR A 138 -21.04 -26.02 21.84
C TYR A 138 -20.51 -24.59 21.85
N ASP A 139 -21.20 -23.70 21.13
CA ASP A 139 -20.85 -22.29 21.04
C ASP A 139 -21.92 -21.41 21.68
N TYR A 140 -21.50 -20.47 22.53
CA TYR A 140 -22.39 -19.52 23.16
C TYR A 140 -21.81 -18.11 23.10
N VAL A 141 -22.61 -17.17 22.62
CA VAL A 141 -22.36 -15.73 22.68
C VAL A 141 -23.40 -15.10 23.57
N THR A 142 -22.99 -14.57 24.72
CA THR A 142 -23.89 -14.00 25.72
C THR A 142 -23.63 -12.52 25.94
N THR A 143 -24.68 -11.79 26.33
CA THR A 143 -24.61 -10.37 26.70
C THR A 143 -24.54 -10.24 28.23
N PRO A 144 -23.37 -10.05 28.84
CA PRO A 144 -23.28 -9.66 30.24
C PRO A 144 -23.94 -8.30 30.49
N ALA A 145 -24.16 -7.96 31.77
CA ALA A 145 -24.69 -6.66 32.16
C ALA A 145 -23.81 -5.52 31.65
N LEU A 146 -24.45 -4.44 31.20
CA LEU A 146 -23.78 -3.23 30.71
C LEU A 146 -22.79 -2.71 31.77
N THR A 147 -21.55 -2.50 31.35
CA THR A 147 -20.51 -1.91 32.21
C THR A 147 -20.13 -0.55 31.64
N GLY A 148 -20.39 0.52 32.39
CA GLY A 148 -20.04 1.89 31.97
C GLY A 148 -20.73 2.39 30.69
N GLY A 149 -21.89 1.83 30.33
CA GLY A 149 -22.67 2.23 29.15
C GLY A 149 -22.33 1.48 27.85
N ASN A 150 -21.34 0.58 27.87
CA ASN A 150 -20.94 -0.22 26.72
C ASN A 150 -21.39 -1.68 26.84
N GLN A 151 -21.91 -2.25 25.74
CA GLN A 151 -22.26 -3.68 25.67
C GLN A 151 -21.04 -4.49 25.21
N THR A 152 -20.57 -5.39 26.06
CA THR A 152 -19.59 -6.43 25.71
C THR A 152 -20.31 -7.75 25.43
N TYR A 153 -19.62 -8.70 24.79
CA TYR A 153 -20.16 -10.03 24.52
C TYR A 153 -19.17 -11.09 25.00
N ASN A 154 -19.65 -12.13 25.68
CA ASN A 154 -18.82 -13.24 26.08
C ASN A 154 -18.92 -14.37 25.06
N LEU A 155 -17.80 -14.76 24.48
CA LEU A 155 -17.64 -15.92 23.62
C LEU A 155 -17.27 -17.12 24.50
N THR A 156 -18.06 -18.18 24.47
CA THR A 156 -17.85 -19.37 25.29
C THR A 156 -17.93 -20.62 24.42
N ALA A 157 -16.85 -21.41 24.38
CA ALA A 157 -16.82 -22.71 23.74
C ALA A 157 -16.82 -23.80 24.83
N VAL A 158 -17.75 -24.75 24.75
CA VAL A 158 -17.85 -25.87 25.70
C VAL A 158 -17.71 -27.18 24.95
N VAL A 159 -16.75 -28.01 25.35
CA VAL A 159 -16.52 -29.33 24.77
C VAL A 159 -16.93 -30.39 25.78
N HIS A 160 -17.93 -31.20 25.44
CA HIS A 160 -18.38 -32.33 26.24
C HIS A 160 -18.05 -33.66 25.55
N TRP A 161 -17.50 -34.62 26.29
CA TRP A 161 -17.26 -35.97 25.77
C TRP A 161 -17.51 -37.03 26.82
N SER A 162 -17.77 -38.25 26.37
CA SER A 162 -17.84 -39.44 27.21
C SER A 162 -17.03 -40.56 26.56
N SER A 163 -16.43 -41.43 27.36
CA SER A 163 -15.59 -42.52 26.87
C SER A 163 -15.58 -43.68 27.86
N SER A 164 -14.97 -44.81 27.49
CA SER A 164 -14.80 -45.96 28.39
C SER A 164 -13.99 -45.63 29.66
N VAL A 165 -13.13 -44.61 29.61
CA VAL A 165 -12.36 -44.11 30.77
C VAL A 165 -13.05 -42.96 31.50
N TRP A 166 -14.09 -42.36 30.91
CA TRP A 166 -14.98 -41.36 31.51
C TRP A 166 -16.46 -41.65 31.22
N PRO A 167 -17.06 -42.69 31.83
CA PRO A 167 -18.43 -43.10 31.52
C PRO A 167 -19.48 -42.03 31.88
N GLY A 168 -19.21 -41.24 32.93
CA GLY A 168 -20.08 -40.15 33.39
C GLY A 168 -19.92 -38.83 32.63
N GLY A 169 -19.09 -38.82 31.57
CA GLY A 169 -18.80 -37.62 30.79
C GLY A 169 -17.84 -36.65 31.47
N ARG A 170 -17.22 -35.79 30.66
CA ARG A 170 -16.35 -34.69 31.07
C ARG A 170 -16.57 -33.49 30.17
N THR A 171 -16.24 -32.32 30.69
CA THR A 171 -16.35 -31.04 30.01
C THR A 171 -15.03 -30.28 30.06
N SER A 172 -14.73 -29.57 28.99
CA SER A 172 -13.70 -28.53 28.92
C SER A 172 -14.37 -27.25 28.43
N LEU A 173 -13.93 -26.10 28.92
CA LEU A 173 -14.53 -24.81 28.59
C LEU A 173 -13.44 -23.78 28.38
N GLU A 174 -13.61 -22.97 27.34
CA GLU A 174 -12.80 -21.80 27.07
C GLU A 174 -13.73 -20.59 26.91
N ARG A 175 -13.32 -19.44 27.47
CA ARG A 175 -14.13 -18.22 27.46
C ARG A 175 -13.28 -16.99 27.19
N SER A 176 -13.82 -16.10 26.35
CA SER A 176 -13.28 -14.77 26.08
C SER A 176 -14.38 -13.74 26.15
N THR A 177 -14.01 -12.48 26.38
CA THR A 177 -14.88 -11.34 26.10
C THR A 177 -14.46 -10.70 24.77
N THR A 178 -15.43 -10.26 23.98
CA THR A 178 -15.23 -9.44 22.78
C THR A 178 -16.01 -8.14 22.92
N PHE A 179 -15.46 -7.08 22.36
CA PHE A 179 -16.03 -5.74 22.40
C PHE A 179 -15.51 -4.95 21.21
N SER A 180 -16.38 -4.14 20.61
CA SER A 180 -15.99 -3.14 19.63
C SER A 180 -16.71 -1.82 19.94
N PRO A 181 -15.98 -0.69 20.07
CA PRO A 181 -16.62 0.60 20.29
C PRO A 181 -17.50 1.00 19.10
N ALA A 182 -18.55 1.78 19.39
CA ALA A 182 -19.46 2.28 18.37
C ALA A 182 -18.72 3.17 17.36
N GLY A 183 -18.93 2.91 16.06
CA GLY A 183 -18.28 3.66 14.96
C GLY A 183 -16.98 3.07 14.42
N CYS A 184 -16.50 1.97 15.00
CA CYS A 184 -15.29 1.26 14.54
C CYS A 184 -15.58 0.02 13.69
N LEU A 185 -16.85 -0.34 13.56
CA LEU A 185 -17.28 -1.44 12.70
C LEU A 185 -17.83 -0.90 11.38
N SER A 186 -17.36 -1.49 10.30
CA SER A 186 -17.96 -1.38 8.97
C SER A 186 -17.83 -2.75 8.34
N THR A 187 -18.93 -3.30 7.83
CA THR A 187 -18.93 -4.56 7.09
C THR A 187 -18.03 -4.53 5.85
N ALA A 188 -17.66 -3.34 5.36
CA ALA A 188 -16.76 -3.17 4.22
C ALA A 188 -15.27 -3.01 4.58
N ASN A 189 -14.95 -2.53 5.80
CA ASN A 189 -13.61 -2.01 6.13
C ASN A 189 -13.05 -2.53 7.46
N SER A 190 -13.90 -2.81 8.45
CA SER A 190 -13.48 -3.28 9.77
C SER A 190 -14.54 -4.24 10.32
N PRO A 191 -14.67 -5.43 9.72
CA PRO A 191 -15.73 -6.37 10.09
C PRO A 191 -15.41 -7.12 11.40
N PHE A 192 -14.15 -7.19 11.81
CA PHE A 192 -13.71 -7.97 12.98
C PHE A 192 -13.62 -7.11 14.25
N ALA A 193 -13.80 -7.75 15.40
CA ALA A 193 -13.67 -7.11 16.70
C ALA A 193 -12.22 -6.66 16.95
N ALA A 194 -11.98 -5.35 17.03
CA ALA A 194 -10.67 -4.81 17.32
C ALA A 194 -10.79 -3.46 18.04
N PRO A 195 -9.75 -3.02 18.77
CA PRO A 195 -9.66 -1.63 19.22
C PRO A 195 -9.80 -0.69 18.02
N CYS A 196 -10.46 0.44 18.23
CA CYS A 196 -10.53 1.50 17.23
C CYS A 196 -9.12 1.97 16.85
N GLN A 197 -8.74 1.81 15.58
CA GLN A 197 -7.53 2.39 15.02
C GLN A 197 -7.91 3.48 14.01
N ALA A 198 -7.01 4.45 13.83
CA ALA A 198 -7.19 5.46 12.81
C ALA A 198 -7.02 4.81 11.43
N TYR A 199 -7.90 5.15 10.49
CA TYR A 199 -7.73 4.80 9.09
C TYR A 199 -7.03 5.95 8.38
N VAL A 200 -5.91 5.66 7.73
CA VAL A 200 -5.11 6.69 7.08
C VAL A 200 -4.62 6.25 5.72
N THR A 201 -4.61 7.17 4.76
CA THR A 201 -3.95 6.98 3.46
C THR A 201 -3.19 8.23 3.09
N ALA A 202 -2.06 8.04 2.41
CA ALA A 202 -1.34 9.13 1.78
C ALA A 202 -0.82 8.69 0.41
N ARG A 203 -0.83 9.63 -0.51
CA ARG A 203 -0.30 9.49 -1.87
C ARG A 203 0.34 10.80 -2.28
N ALA A 204 1.55 10.75 -2.78
CA ALA A 204 2.23 11.89 -3.37
C ALA A 204 3.00 11.43 -4.61
N GLY A 205 3.10 12.28 -5.61
CA GLY A 205 3.95 11.99 -6.76
C GLY A 205 3.70 12.89 -7.96
N GLU A 206 4.40 12.55 -9.02
CA GLU A 206 4.30 13.22 -10.31
C GLU A 206 3.16 12.62 -11.15
N ALA A 207 2.39 13.48 -11.81
CA ALA A 207 1.42 13.07 -12.82
C ALA A 207 2.15 12.56 -14.08
N LEU A 208 1.46 11.76 -14.89
CA LEU A 208 1.97 11.30 -16.19
C LEU A 208 2.44 12.48 -17.02
N SER A 209 3.56 12.30 -17.70
CA SER A 209 4.24 13.36 -18.45
C SER A 209 5.11 12.80 -19.56
N GLY A 210 5.26 13.57 -20.63
CA GLY A 210 6.01 13.15 -21.79
C GLY A 210 5.63 13.86 -23.07
N VAL A 211 6.15 13.32 -24.18
CA VAL A 211 5.83 13.73 -25.54
C VAL A 211 5.19 12.57 -26.27
N THR A 212 4.07 12.84 -26.94
CA THR A 212 3.44 11.90 -27.87
C THR A 212 3.51 12.50 -29.28
N ILE A 213 3.97 11.70 -30.23
CA ILE A 213 4.00 12.02 -31.65
C ILE A 213 3.10 11.03 -32.35
N SER A 214 2.15 11.53 -33.14
CA SER A 214 1.15 10.71 -33.83
C SER A 214 0.72 11.36 -35.14
N ASP A 215 -0.12 10.66 -35.91
CA ASP A 215 -0.84 11.27 -37.02
C ASP A 215 -1.68 12.48 -36.55
N ILE A 216 -1.84 13.44 -37.45
CA ILE A 216 -2.47 14.73 -37.23
C ILE A 216 -4.00 14.66 -37.08
N ASN A 217 -4.63 13.64 -37.68
CA ASN A 217 -6.07 13.46 -37.70
C ASN A 217 -6.53 12.34 -36.77
N ASP A 218 -5.78 11.23 -36.72
CA ASP A 218 -6.15 10.05 -35.93
C ASP A 218 -4.91 9.34 -35.38
N SER A 219 -4.72 9.42 -34.06
CA SER A 219 -3.59 8.81 -33.35
C SER A 219 -3.48 7.28 -33.48
N THR A 220 -4.50 6.60 -34.03
CA THR A 220 -4.48 5.16 -34.30
C THR A 220 -3.99 4.80 -35.70
N GLN A 221 -3.76 5.78 -36.57
CA GLN A 221 -3.22 5.60 -37.91
C GLN A 221 -1.70 5.81 -37.93
N PRO A 222 -0.98 5.17 -38.88
CA PRO A 222 0.41 5.46 -39.13
C PRO A 222 0.63 6.95 -39.45
N ILE A 223 1.70 7.53 -38.92
CA ILE A 223 2.13 8.87 -39.31
C ILE A 223 2.44 8.88 -40.81
N LEU A 224 1.98 9.92 -41.52
CA LEU A 224 2.16 10.06 -42.97
C LEU A 224 3.63 9.83 -43.40
N GLY A 225 3.86 8.80 -44.22
CA GLY A 225 5.20 8.47 -44.71
C GLY A 225 6.05 7.64 -43.75
N THR A 226 5.44 7.02 -42.73
CA THR A 226 6.06 6.03 -41.82
C THR A 226 5.18 4.78 -41.68
N ASP A 227 5.75 3.72 -41.14
CA ASP A 227 5.06 2.43 -40.93
C ASP A 227 4.55 2.23 -39.50
N THR A 228 4.48 3.28 -38.68
CA THR A 228 4.21 3.19 -37.22
C THR A 228 3.25 4.28 -36.75
N ASP A 229 2.39 3.95 -35.79
CA ASP A 229 1.27 4.81 -35.37
C ASP A 229 1.73 5.94 -34.45
N GLN A 230 2.62 5.63 -33.49
CA GLN A 230 3.03 6.59 -32.46
C GLN A 230 4.47 6.40 -31.97
N LEU A 231 5.05 7.52 -31.54
CA LEU A 231 6.32 7.58 -30.84
C LEU A 231 6.14 8.34 -29.52
N LEU A 232 6.63 7.78 -28.41
CA LEU A 232 6.44 8.31 -27.07
C LEU A 232 7.79 8.54 -26.37
N LEU A 233 7.92 9.70 -25.74
CA LEU A 233 8.99 10.01 -24.80
C LEU A 233 8.35 10.25 -23.43
N ASN A 234 8.40 9.28 -22.53
CA ASN A 234 7.88 9.46 -21.17
C ASN A 234 8.96 10.13 -20.32
N PHE A 235 8.57 11.14 -19.54
CA PHE A 235 9.49 11.75 -18.58
C PHE A 235 9.61 10.90 -17.31
N SER A 236 10.61 11.26 -16.53
CA SER A 236 10.96 10.61 -15.28
C SER A 236 9.86 10.87 -14.23
N THR A 237 9.43 9.87 -13.45
CA THR A 237 8.39 10.04 -12.42
C THR A 237 8.77 9.44 -11.06
N ALA A 238 8.56 10.20 -9.97
CA ALA A 238 8.62 9.71 -8.59
C ALA A 238 7.21 9.67 -7.94
N SER A 239 6.93 8.63 -7.16
CA SER A 239 5.70 8.52 -6.37
C SER A 239 5.89 7.73 -5.08
N ALA A 240 5.03 7.99 -4.11
CA ALA A 240 4.98 7.32 -2.82
C ALA A 240 3.53 7.19 -2.34
N THR A 241 3.22 6.07 -1.70
CA THR A 241 1.91 5.81 -1.10
C THR A 241 2.03 4.96 0.14
N PHE A 242 1.11 5.14 1.08
CA PHE A 242 0.84 4.15 2.11
C PHE A 242 -0.65 4.14 2.46
N GLN A 243 -1.07 3.06 3.11
CA GLN A 243 -2.37 2.89 3.72
C GLN A 243 -2.20 2.18 5.06
N VAL A 244 -2.91 2.65 6.09
CA VAL A 244 -3.04 1.95 7.38
C VAL A 244 -4.50 1.78 7.71
N GLU A 245 -4.85 0.55 8.05
CA GLU A 245 -6.14 0.15 8.63
C GLU A 245 -5.87 -0.83 9.78
N GLN A 246 -6.19 -2.12 9.63
CA GLN A 246 -5.75 -3.18 10.55
C GLN A 246 -4.31 -3.63 10.26
N THR A 247 -3.91 -3.54 8.99
CA THR A 247 -2.53 -3.70 8.53
C THR A 247 -2.07 -2.40 7.88
N ALA A 248 -0.76 -2.26 7.74
CA ALA A 248 -0.15 -1.16 7.01
C ALA A 248 0.49 -1.70 5.74
N THR A 249 0.23 -1.04 4.62
CA THR A 249 0.90 -1.30 3.34
C THR A 249 1.54 -0.01 2.84
N GLY A 250 2.72 -0.13 2.25
CA GLY A 250 3.50 1.01 1.76
C GLY A 250 4.13 0.69 0.42
N GLY A 251 4.21 1.70 -0.45
CA GLY A 251 4.78 1.56 -1.77
C GLY A 251 5.45 2.83 -2.25
N ALA A 252 6.61 2.72 -2.86
CA ALA A 252 7.28 3.82 -3.54
C ALA A 252 7.79 3.37 -4.92
N ASN A 253 7.78 4.29 -5.87
CA ASN A 253 8.21 4.03 -7.24
C ASN A 253 9.02 5.21 -7.80
N ALA A 254 10.12 4.90 -8.49
CA ALA A 254 10.91 5.85 -9.28
C ALA A 254 11.19 5.23 -10.65
N VAL A 255 10.79 5.93 -11.72
CA VAL A 255 10.90 5.45 -13.11
C VAL A 255 11.65 6.47 -13.94
N THR A 256 12.75 6.08 -14.58
CA THR A 256 13.56 6.98 -15.42
C THR A 256 12.85 7.36 -16.72
N THR A 257 13.38 8.35 -17.46
CA THR A 257 12.85 8.69 -18.78
C THR A 257 12.87 7.46 -19.70
N SER A 258 11.88 7.37 -20.60
CA SER A 258 11.80 6.26 -21.55
C SER A 258 11.37 6.72 -22.92
N ALA A 259 11.81 5.97 -23.92
CA ALA A 259 11.46 6.10 -25.32
C ALA A 259 10.72 4.84 -25.76
N GLN A 260 9.60 4.98 -26.45
CA GLN A 260 8.78 3.86 -26.90
C GLN A 260 8.20 4.14 -28.29
N SER A 261 8.08 3.11 -29.12
CA SER A 261 7.28 3.14 -30.35
C SER A 261 6.07 2.23 -30.18
N LYS A 262 4.92 2.66 -30.69
CA LYS A 262 3.66 1.92 -30.64
C LYS A 262 3.08 1.83 -32.06
N GLY A 263 2.81 0.61 -32.51
CA GLY A 263 2.46 0.28 -33.89
C GLY A 263 3.56 -0.56 -34.56
N GLY A 264 3.23 -1.25 -35.66
CA GLY A 264 4.15 -2.16 -36.37
C GLY A 264 4.36 -3.54 -35.71
N ALA A 265 5.11 -4.44 -36.38
CA ALA A 265 5.26 -5.85 -35.97
C ALA A 265 6.04 -6.08 -34.66
N SER A 266 6.80 -5.08 -34.16
CA SER A 266 7.58 -5.15 -32.93
C SER A 266 7.76 -3.77 -32.27
N PRO A 267 7.05 -3.43 -31.18
CA PRO A 267 7.28 -2.19 -30.45
C PRO A 267 8.67 -2.18 -29.81
N ALA A 268 9.41 -1.08 -29.98
CA ALA A 268 10.74 -0.89 -29.41
C ALA A 268 10.69 0.05 -28.20
N THR A 269 11.51 -0.25 -27.18
CA THR A 269 11.59 0.53 -25.94
C THR A 269 13.05 0.74 -25.49
N SER A 270 13.37 1.93 -24.97
CA SER A 270 14.64 2.24 -24.31
C SER A 270 14.39 3.08 -23.06
N GLY A 271 15.25 2.98 -22.04
CA GLY A 271 15.06 3.64 -20.75
C GLY A 271 13.93 3.01 -19.93
N GLY A 272 13.31 3.80 -19.04
CA GLY A 272 12.17 3.36 -18.22
C GLY A 272 12.53 2.34 -17.14
N VAL A 273 13.81 2.31 -16.73
CA VAL A 273 14.24 1.45 -15.64
C VAL A 273 13.62 1.93 -14.33
N THR A 274 13.26 0.98 -13.48
CA THR A 274 12.37 1.22 -12.35
C THR A 274 13.00 0.77 -11.04
N ALA A 275 12.83 1.57 -9.99
CA ALA A 275 13.03 1.19 -8.60
C ALA A 275 11.68 1.13 -7.89
N LYS A 276 11.33 -0.03 -7.32
CA LYS A 276 10.06 -0.25 -6.64
C LYS A 276 10.29 -0.85 -5.27
N ALA A 277 9.80 -0.19 -4.23
CA ALA A 277 9.78 -0.69 -2.86
C ALA A 277 8.32 -0.93 -2.45
N VAL A 278 8.03 -2.12 -1.91
CA VAL A 278 6.71 -2.48 -1.40
C VAL A 278 6.89 -3.18 -0.05
N VAL A 279 6.07 -2.78 0.92
CA VAL A 279 6.06 -3.32 2.27
C VAL A 279 4.63 -3.55 2.74
N ASP A 280 4.46 -4.49 3.66
CA ASP A 280 3.18 -4.83 4.28
C ASP A 280 3.42 -5.36 5.70
N SER A 281 2.45 -5.16 6.59
CA SER A 281 2.49 -5.60 7.98
C SER A 281 1.59 -6.82 8.24
N ASP A 282 0.94 -7.38 7.22
CA ASP A 282 0.11 -8.59 7.34
C ASP A 282 0.99 -9.80 7.73
N PRO A 283 0.72 -10.45 8.88
CA PRO A 283 1.49 -11.61 9.31
C PRO A 283 1.27 -12.87 8.45
N SER A 284 0.22 -12.90 7.60
CA SER A 284 -0.11 -14.03 6.73
C SER A 284 0.56 -13.95 5.36
N SER A 285 1.08 -12.78 4.97
CA SER A 285 1.86 -12.62 3.74
C SER A 285 3.34 -12.96 4.00
N THR A 286 4.19 -12.91 2.97
CA THR A 286 5.65 -12.90 3.16
C THR A 286 6.19 -11.47 2.95
N PRO A 287 5.78 -10.46 3.76
CA PRO A 287 6.08 -9.10 3.39
C PRO A 287 7.44 -8.68 3.95
N ASN A 288 8.16 -7.89 3.16
CA ASN A 288 9.26 -7.13 3.71
C ASN A 288 8.67 -6.00 4.58
N GLN A 289 9.18 -5.83 5.80
CA GLN A 289 8.78 -4.74 6.69
C GLN A 289 9.56 -3.44 6.39
N SER A 290 10.65 -3.55 5.62
CA SER A 290 11.48 -2.44 5.13
C SER A 290 12.18 -2.86 3.84
N VAL A 291 12.16 -2.00 2.83
CA VAL A 291 12.78 -2.22 1.52
C VAL A 291 13.35 -0.91 1.01
N SER A 292 14.55 -0.97 0.43
CA SER A 292 15.12 0.13 -0.36
C SER A 292 15.70 -0.43 -1.65
N VAL A 293 15.36 0.19 -2.77
CA VAL A 293 15.77 -0.21 -4.13
C VAL A 293 16.25 1.02 -4.88
N VAL A 294 17.30 0.88 -5.67
CA VAL A 294 17.77 1.91 -6.61
C VAL A 294 17.49 1.47 -8.04
N THR A 295 17.35 2.43 -8.95
CA THR A 295 17.15 2.11 -10.36
C THR A 295 18.40 1.40 -10.91
N PRO A 296 18.24 0.41 -11.80
CA PRO A 296 19.33 -0.08 -12.63
C PRO A 296 19.99 1.04 -13.44
N ALA A 297 21.09 0.73 -14.13
CA ALA A 297 21.70 1.65 -15.08
C ALA A 297 20.72 1.98 -16.22
N GLN A 298 20.58 3.27 -16.53
CA GLN A 298 19.71 3.78 -17.59
C GLN A 298 20.24 3.39 -18.98
N SER A 299 19.36 2.87 -19.84
CA SER A 299 19.62 2.78 -21.29
C SER A 299 19.08 4.02 -22.00
N SER A 300 19.82 4.53 -22.98
CA SER A 300 19.51 5.79 -23.66
C SER A 300 19.60 5.72 -25.18
N SER A 301 19.35 4.53 -25.72
CA SER A 301 19.26 4.34 -27.17
C SER A 301 18.07 5.10 -27.74
N SER A 302 18.24 5.70 -28.91
CA SER A 302 17.14 6.31 -29.64
C SER A 302 16.16 5.22 -30.10
N VAL A 303 14.87 5.45 -29.86
CA VAL A 303 13.80 4.71 -30.51
C VAL A 303 13.33 5.53 -31.68
N SER A 304 13.23 4.92 -32.85
CA SER A 304 12.92 5.65 -34.08
C SER A 304 11.91 4.91 -34.95
N ILE A 305 11.18 5.69 -35.74
CA ILE A 305 10.27 5.24 -36.78
C ILE A 305 10.76 5.84 -38.09
N THR A 306 10.86 5.01 -39.13
CA THR A 306 11.45 5.40 -40.42
C THR A 306 10.47 5.07 -41.54
N GLY A 307 10.45 5.88 -42.58
CA GLY A 307 9.78 5.58 -43.83
C GLY A 307 10.18 6.54 -44.95
N SER A 308 9.36 6.63 -45.99
CA SER A 308 9.61 7.55 -47.11
C SER A 308 9.61 9.02 -46.69
N GLY A 309 8.92 9.33 -45.58
CA GLY A 309 8.84 10.67 -44.99
C GLY A 309 10.07 11.11 -44.19
N GLY A 310 11.08 10.23 -44.03
CA GLY A 310 12.23 10.44 -43.15
C GLY A 310 12.17 9.59 -41.88
N THR A 311 12.92 9.99 -40.85
CA THR A 311 12.96 9.30 -39.57
C THR A 311 12.58 10.25 -38.43
N LEU A 312 11.64 9.83 -37.59
CA LEU A 312 11.37 10.47 -36.30
C LEU A 312 12.03 9.62 -35.21
N ALA A 313 12.74 10.26 -34.30
CA ALA A 313 13.45 9.58 -33.23
C ALA A 313 13.21 10.28 -31.89
N VAL A 314 13.03 9.49 -30.83
CA VAL A 314 13.00 9.96 -29.45
C VAL A 314 14.13 9.30 -28.69
N THR A 315 14.83 10.08 -27.89
CA THR A 315 15.98 9.61 -27.10
C THR A 315 15.75 10.01 -25.65
N PRO A 316 15.72 9.07 -24.69
CA PRO A 316 15.63 9.40 -23.29
C PRO A 316 16.98 9.94 -22.78
N SER A 317 17.01 10.55 -21.60
CA SER A 317 18.26 11.06 -21.03
C SER A 317 19.21 9.92 -20.63
N THR A 318 20.51 10.24 -20.61
CA THR A 318 21.56 9.21 -20.67
C THR A 318 21.97 8.62 -19.33
N SER A 319 21.68 9.30 -18.23
CA SER A 319 22.24 8.95 -16.92
C SER A 319 21.24 9.17 -15.79
N ASP A 320 19.96 8.96 -16.08
CA ASP A 320 18.91 9.03 -15.08
C ASP A 320 19.18 8.04 -13.95
N SER A 321 18.86 8.47 -12.73
CA SER A 321 19.00 7.63 -11.54
C SER A 321 17.93 7.97 -10.52
N GLY A 322 17.50 6.99 -9.75
CA GLY A 322 16.54 7.19 -8.68
C GLY A 322 16.58 6.06 -7.66
N GLY A 323 15.70 6.19 -6.67
CA GLY A 323 15.50 5.18 -5.65
C GLY A 323 14.11 5.26 -5.04
N ALA A 324 13.68 4.14 -4.49
CA ALA A 324 12.43 3.97 -3.78
C ALA A 324 12.70 3.22 -2.48
N SER A 325 12.13 3.72 -1.40
CA SER A 325 12.25 3.17 -0.06
C SER A 325 10.87 3.14 0.61
N ALA A 326 10.56 2.06 1.31
CA ALA A 326 9.34 1.95 2.10
C ALA A 326 9.59 1.10 3.33
N ALA A 327 8.99 1.45 4.46
CA ALA A 327 9.02 0.64 5.69
C ALA A 327 7.77 0.86 6.52
N ILE A 328 7.35 -0.17 7.27
CA ILE A 328 6.20 -0.14 8.19
C ILE A 328 6.53 0.56 9.51
N ALA A 329 7.80 0.48 9.94
CA ALA A 329 8.37 1.23 11.04
C ALA A 329 9.63 1.95 10.52
N ALA A 330 9.43 3.05 9.80
CA ALA A 330 10.51 3.72 9.09
C ALA A 330 11.35 4.60 10.04
N ASP A 331 12.67 4.56 9.88
CA ASP A 331 13.57 5.54 10.46
C ASP A 331 13.84 6.71 9.49
N GLY A 332 14.66 7.67 9.90
CA GLY A 332 15.02 8.81 9.07
C GLY A 332 15.88 8.48 7.84
N SER A 333 16.45 7.25 7.74
CA SER A 333 17.20 6.82 6.56
C SER A 333 16.27 6.34 5.44
N THR A 334 15.12 5.75 5.80
CA THR A 334 14.07 5.33 4.86
C THR A 334 13.08 6.46 4.59
N CYS A 335 12.73 7.23 5.62
CA CYS A 335 11.75 8.30 5.52
C CYS A 335 12.42 9.63 5.20
N VAL A 336 12.71 9.84 3.91
CA VAL A 336 13.29 11.09 3.42
C VAL A 336 12.18 11.99 2.87
N GLY A 337 12.09 13.21 3.38
CA GLY A 337 11.10 14.21 2.98
C GLY A 337 11.35 14.77 1.58
N SER A 338 10.39 15.57 1.09
CA SER A 338 10.45 16.17 -0.25
C SER A 338 11.57 17.23 -0.41
N THR A 339 12.16 17.69 0.69
CA THR A 339 13.36 18.56 0.71
C THR A 339 14.67 17.78 0.69
N GLY A 340 14.62 16.44 0.80
CA GLY A 340 15.79 15.58 0.94
C GLY A 340 16.29 15.42 2.38
N THR A 341 15.60 15.98 3.37
CA THR A 341 15.94 15.81 4.79
C THR A 341 15.26 14.58 5.37
N ALA A 342 15.94 13.89 6.28
CA ALA A 342 15.35 12.81 7.06
C ALA A 342 14.14 13.32 7.87
N LEU A 343 13.04 12.57 7.87
CA LEU A 343 11.87 12.81 8.70
C LEU A 343 11.90 11.86 9.90
N THR A 344 11.67 12.42 11.08
CA THR A 344 11.48 11.65 12.32
C THR A 344 10.02 11.22 12.40
N THR A 345 9.79 9.93 12.22
CA THR A 345 8.44 9.34 12.22
C THR A 345 7.89 9.08 13.62
N GLY A 346 8.77 9.04 14.64
CA GLY A 346 8.41 8.84 16.05
C GLY A 346 9.35 7.85 16.75
N PRO A 347 8.98 7.38 17.95
CA PRO A 347 9.74 6.35 18.67
C PRO A 347 9.88 5.06 17.85
N SER A 348 11.02 4.38 17.99
CA SER A 348 11.28 3.11 17.29
C SER A 348 10.28 2.02 17.69
N GLY A 349 9.90 1.17 16.72
CA GLY A 349 8.99 0.04 16.93
C GLY A 349 7.49 0.38 16.89
N GLN A 350 7.10 1.65 16.73
CA GLN A 350 5.70 2.01 16.50
C GLN A 350 5.32 1.84 15.03
N LEU A 351 4.03 1.57 14.77
CA LEU A 351 3.46 1.53 13.43
C LEU A 351 3.51 2.93 12.81
N ARG A 352 4.58 3.21 12.07
CA ARG A 352 4.90 4.50 11.47
C ARG A 352 5.37 4.27 10.04
N PRO A 353 4.43 3.90 9.14
CA PRO A 353 4.79 3.62 7.78
C PRO A 353 5.26 4.89 7.09
N CYS A 354 6.30 4.74 6.30
CA CYS A 354 6.75 5.77 5.40
C CYS A 354 7.22 5.15 4.10
N ALA A 355 6.81 5.77 3.00
CA ALA A 355 7.28 5.50 1.66
C ALA A 355 7.91 6.79 1.12
N SER A 356 9.08 6.69 0.53
CA SER A 356 9.77 7.79 -0.11
C SER A 356 10.40 7.35 -1.42
N SER A 357 10.43 8.25 -2.41
CA SER A 357 11.16 8.04 -3.66
C SER A 357 11.87 9.32 -4.07
N ASN A 358 12.93 9.14 -4.83
CA ASN A 358 13.66 10.21 -5.47
C ASN A 358 14.08 9.81 -6.87
N LEU A 359 14.23 10.81 -7.74
CA LEU A 359 14.59 10.61 -9.12
C LEU A 359 15.26 11.85 -9.68
N ARG A 360 16.31 11.66 -10.48
CA ARG A 360 17.01 12.75 -11.14
C ARG A 360 17.25 12.36 -12.59
N ALA A 361 16.60 13.08 -13.51
CA ALA A 361 16.99 13.01 -14.92
C ALA A 361 18.35 13.69 -15.10
N SER A 362 19.31 12.99 -15.71
CA SER A 362 20.71 13.45 -15.75
C SER A 362 21.45 13.00 -17.01
N GLY A 363 22.61 13.62 -17.27
CA GLY A 363 23.37 13.43 -18.50
C GLY A 363 22.87 14.30 -19.65
N SER A 364 22.86 13.77 -20.86
CA SER A 364 22.37 14.51 -22.04
C SER A 364 20.85 14.70 -21.98
N PRO A 365 20.32 15.80 -22.56
CA PRO A 365 18.88 16.05 -22.63
C PRO A 365 18.12 14.90 -23.30
N ALA A 366 16.90 14.66 -22.84
CA ALA A 366 15.96 13.86 -23.61
C ALA A 366 15.52 14.67 -24.84
N THR A 367 15.42 14.05 -26.01
CA THR A 367 15.20 14.77 -27.27
C THR A 367 14.19 14.09 -28.17
N VAL A 368 13.53 14.93 -28.98
CA VAL A 368 12.76 14.54 -30.15
C VAL A 368 13.52 15.06 -31.37
N GLN A 369 13.80 14.18 -32.32
CA GLN A 369 14.54 14.51 -33.53
C GLN A 369 13.78 14.10 -34.78
N TYR A 370 13.93 14.91 -35.83
CA TYR A 370 13.58 14.55 -37.19
C TYR A 370 14.86 14.43 -38.01
N ILE A 371 15.02 13.33 -38.71
CA ILE A 371 16.18 13.04 -39.56
C ILE A 371 15.65 12.96 -40.98
N SER A 372 15.98 13.97 -41.77
CA SER A 372 15.65 13.98 -43.18
C SER A 372 16.69 13.21 -43.99
N PRO A 373 16.30 12.45 -45.02
CA PRO A 373 17.24 11.85 -45.96
C PRO A 373 18.07 12.89 -46.75
N LEU A 374 17.68 14.17 -46.69
CA LEU A 374 18.30 15.26 -47.44
C LEU A 374 19.11 16.24 -46.56
N LEU A 375 19.17 16.03 -45.24
CA LEU A 375 20.02 16.83 -44.35
C LEU A 375 21.30 16.09 -44.00
N SER A 376 22.38 16.84 -43.84
CA SER A 376 23.65 16.33 -43.32
C SER A 376 23.68 16.23 -41.79
N ALA A 377 22.68 16.77 -41.09
CA ALA A 377 22.56 16.74 -39.64
C ALA A 377 21.10 16.54 -39.19
N ASN A 378 20.92 15.89 -38.04
CA ASN A 378 19.62 15.66 -37.42
C ASN A 378 19.02 16.99 -36.94
N LEU A 379 17.72 17.17 -37.16
CA LEU A 379 16.97 18.30 -36.64
C LEU A 379 16.39 17.95 -35.26
N THR A 380 16.83 18.63 -34.20
CA THR A 380 16.20 18.54 -32.89
C THR A 380 14.91 19.36 -32.87
N LEU A 381 13.76 18.68 -32.85
CA LEU A 381 12.45 19.31 -32.73
C LEU A 381 12.16 19.73 -31.30
N ALA A 382 12.53 18.91 -30.31
CA ALA A 382 12.32 19.22 -28.90
C ALA A 382 13.48 18.74 -28.05
N SER A 383 13.78 19.47 -26.98
CA SER A 383 14.82 19.12 -26.02
C SER A 383 14.36 19.38 -24.59
N PHE A 384 14.62 18.43 -23.71
CA PHE A 384 14.26 18.46 -22.29
C PHE A 384 15.52 18.23 -21.47
N SER A 385 16.07 19.32 -20.95
CA SER A 385 17.35 19.30 -20.26
C SER A 385 17.25 18.57 -18.91
N ALA A 386 18.37 18.03 -18.46
CA ALA A 386 18.50 17.41 -17.15
C ALA A 386 18.04 18.33 -16.01
N GLN A 387 17.56 17.71 -14.92
CA GLN A 387 17.06 18.43 -13.75
C GLN A 387 18.23 18.92 -12.88
N VAL A 388 18.10 20.12 -12.32
CA VAL A 388 19.10 20.68 -11.39
C VAL A 388 19.02 19.97 -10.04
N GLN A 389 17.81 19.69 -9.55
CA GLN A 389 17.54 18.99 -8.29
C GLN A 389 16.72 17.72 -8.53
N PRO A 390 16.93 16.66 -7.73
CA PRO A 390 16.09 15.47 -7.79
C PRO A 390 14.63 15.79 -7.48
N SER A 391 13.72 15.18 -8.23
CA SER A 391 12.31 15.09 -7.86
C SER A 391 12.16 14.11 -6.70
N ARG A 392 11.24 14.39 -5.77
CA ARG A 392 11.05 13.59 -4.56
C ARG A 392 9.57 13.46 -4.23
N ALA A 393 9.14 12.30 -3.79
CA ALA A 393 7.81 12.06 -3.26
C ALA A 393 7.91 11.33 -1.92
N VAL A 394 7.04 11.69 -0.97
CA VAL A 394 6.97 11.08 0.36
C VAL A 394 5.52 10.94 0.80
N ALA A 395 5.23 9.82 1.43
CA ALA A 395 3.97 9.50 2.08
C ALA A 395 4.29 8.87 3.44
N ALA A 396 3.93 9.52 4.55
CA ALA A 396 4.35 9.11 5.89
C ALA A 396 3.29 9.32 6.97
N VAL A 397 3.33 8.52 8.03
CA VAL A 397 2.72 8.83 9.33
C VAL A 397 3.81 9.38 10.24
N LEU A 398 3.66 10.62 10.69
CA LEU A 398 4.61 11.31 11.56
C LEU A 398 4.01 11.47 12.96
N GLY A 399 4.70 10.90 13.94
CA GLY A 399 4.41 11.03 15.37
C GLY A 399 5.22 12.13 16.06
N THR A 400 5.93 12.97 15.30
CA THR A 400 6.79 14.05 15.81
C THR A 400 6.77 15.21 14.82
N SER A 401 6.89 16.43 15.33
CA SER A 401 6.99 17.63 14.51
C SER A 401 8.31 17.64 13.73
N ASN A 402 8.23 17.85 12.42
CA ASN A 402 9.37 17.99 11.54
C ASN A 402 9.32 19.37 10.87
N THR A 403 10.44 20.05 10.70
CA THR A 403 10.44 21.37 10.06
C THR A 403 9.83 21.29 8.66
N GLY A 404 8.71 21.99 8.44
CA GLY A 404 7.99 21.99 7.17
C GLY A 404 7.06 20.79 6.93
N ALA A 405 6.98 19.85 7.86
CA ALA A 405 6.11 18.67 7.79
C ALA A 405 5.49 18.35 9.16
N CYS A 406 4.16 18.42 9.27
CA CYS A 406 3.44 18.15 10.52
C CYS A 406 3.94 18.98 11.73
N ASP A 407 4.33 20.23 11.49
CA ASP A 407 4.75 21.22 12.48
C ASP A 407 3.67 22.29 12.78
N GLY A 408 2.41 21.95 12.51
CA GLY A 408 1.26 22.76 12.89
C GLY A 408 0.96 22.71 14.39
N SER A 409 -0.18 23.29 14.77
CA SER A 409 -0.64 23.24 16.18
C SER A 409 -1.19 21.86 16.54
N GLY A 410 -0.87 21.38 17.75
CA GLY A 410 -1.41 20.15 18.33
C GLY A 410 -0.34 19.23 18.90
N THR A 411 -0.62 18.63 20.06
CA THR A 411 0.27 17.70 20.76
C THR A 411 -0.53 16.59 21.44
N PRO A 412 -0.09 15.31 21.40
CA PRO A 412 1.04 14.79 20.63
C PRO A 412 0.80 14.85 19.12
N VAL A 413 1.86 14.89 18.31
CA VAL A 413 1.73 14.87 16.85
C VAL A 413 1.29 13.48 16.40
N ASP A 414 0.29 13.44 15.52
CA ASP A 414 -0.20 12.24 14.84
C ASP A 414 -0.76 12.68 13.49
N CYS A 415 0.16 12.86 12.56
CA CYS A 415 -0.10 13.55 11.31
C CYS A 415 0.31 12.70 10.12
N VAL A 416 -0.59 12.62 9.16
CA VAL A 416 -0.36 11.98 7.88
C VAL A 416 0.15 13.04 6.91
N HIS A 417 1.29 12.76 6.30
CA HIS A 417 2.02 13.68 5.44
C HIS A 417 2.17 13.09 4.04
N ALA A 418 1.70 13.83 3.04
CA ALA A 418 2.00 13.58 1.63
C ALA A 418 2.68 14.82 1.06
N SER A 419 3.88 14.67 0.51
CA SER A 419 4.58 15.78 -0.12
C SER A 419 5.37 15.34 -1.33
N THR A 420 5.42 16.19 -2.35
CA THR A 420 6.20 15.96 -3.56
C THR A 420 6.82 17.25 -4.06
N THR A 421 8.00 17.16 -4.66
CA THR A 421 8.74 18.27 -5.25
C THR A 421 9.34 17.82 -6.57
N ARG A 422 9.45 18.75 -7.52
CA ARG A 422 10.19 18.52 -8.76
C ARG A 422 10.80 19.81 -9.28
N SER A 423 11.86 19.66 -10.06
CA SER A 423 12.41 20.72 -10.90
C SER A 423 12.62 20.17 -12.30
N LEU A 424 12.26 20.92 -13.33
CA LEU A 424 12.57 20.54 -14.71
C LEU A 424 13.74 21.38 -15.21
N GLY A 425 14.62 20.77 -16.02
CA GLY A 425 15.54 21.53 -16.85
C GLY A 425 14.78 22.29 -17.93
N THR A 426 15.50 23.10 -18.70
CA THR A 426 14.88 23.86 -19.80
C THR A 426 14.28 22.89 -20.82
N ALA A 427 12.98 23.09 -21.09
CA ALA A 427 12.23 22.43 -22.14
C ALA A 427 12.03 23.40 -23.31
N THR A 428 12.32 22.97 -24.53
CA THR A 428 12.15 23.79 -25.74
C THR A 428 11.54 22.99 -26.88
N PHE A 429 10.82 23.68 -27.76
CA PHE A 429 10.32 23.13 -29.02
C PHE A 429 10.64 24.06 -30.20
N ALA A 430 11.07 23.47 -31.31
CA ALA A 430 11.52 24.13 -32.54
C ALA A 430 12.67 25.15 -32.34
N ALA A 431 13.57 24.89 -31.38
CA ALA A 431 14.63 25.81 -31.02
C ALA A 431 15.94 25.52 -31.78
N GLY A 432 16.38 26.49 -32.59
CA GLY A 432 17.68 26.49 -33.26
C GLY A 432 17.77 25.60 -34.50
N GLY A 433 18.98 25.49 -35.07
CA GLY A 433 19.28 24.65 -36.24
C GLY A 433 18.76 25.18 -37.58
N PHE A 434 18.02 26.28 -37.60
CA PHE A 434 17.45 26.88 -38.81
C PHE A 434 18.40 27.87 -39.49
N VAL A 435 18.28 27.98 -40.82
CA VAL A 435 19.02 28.94 -41.65
C VAL A 435 18.21 30.21 -41.94
N SER A 436 16.89 30.12 -41.89
CA SER A 436 15.97 31.25 -42.05
C SER A 436 14.70 31.02 -41.24
N ALA A 437 14.21 32.06 -40.58
CA ALA A 437 12.99 32.05 -39.77
C ALA A 437 12.36 33.45 -39.78
N PRO A 438 11.10 33.60 -39.34
CA PRO A 438 10.47 34.91 -39.23
C PRO A 438 11.27 35.86 -38.33
N SER A 439 11.22 37.16 -38.62
CA SER A 439 11.91 38.17 -37.82
C SER A 439 11.49 38.08 -36.34
N GLY A 440 12.47 38.03 -35.43
CA GLY A 440 12.25 37.87 -33.99
C GLY A 440 12.20 36.42 -33.49
N PHE A 441 12.09 35.42 -34.38
CA PHE A 441 12.07 34.00 -34.02
C PHE A 441 13.47 33.51 -33.64
N THR A 442 13.76 33.46 -32.34
CA THR A 442 15.11 33.18 -31.80
C THR A 442 15.13 32.09 -30.72
N GLY A 443 14.00 31.79 -30.09
CA GLY A 443 13.87 30.88 -28.96
C GLY A 443 12.97 29.67 -29.20
N GLY A 444 12.58 29.39 -30.45
CA GLY A 444 11.63 28.33 -30.82
C GLY A 444 10.16 28.74 -30.70
N LEU A 445 9.24 27.79 -30.81
CA LEU A 445 7.79 28.06 -30.67
C LEU A 445 7.40 28.31 -29.22
N TRP A 446 7.94 27.50 -28.32
CA TRP A 446 7.77 27.71 -26.88
C TRP A 446 8.97 27.17 -26.11
N SER A 447 9.19 27.74 -24.92
CA SER A 447 10.19 27.25 -23.98
C SER A 447 9.71 27.41 -22.54
N VAL A 448 10.00 26.43 -21.69
CA VAL A 448 9.83 26.52 -20.24
C VAL A 448 11.20 26.42 -19.58
N SER A 449 11.49 27.33 -18.66
CA SER A 449 12.75 27.36 -17.91
C SER A 449 12.50 27.63 -16.44
N ASN A 450 13.43 27.14 -15.59
CA ASN A 450 13.37 27.29 -14.14
C ASN A 450 12.04 26.82 -13.52
N LEU A 451 11.40 25.81 -14.11
CA LEU A 451 10.17 25.23 -13.55
C LEU A 451 10.53 24.47 -12.27
N ALA A 452 9.99 24.93 -11.15
CA ALA A 452 10.06 24.23 -9.88
C ALA A 452 8.68 24.23 -9.24
N GLU A 453 8.28 23.07 -8.73
CA GLU A 453 6.97 22.86 -8.13
C GLU A 453 7.08 22.08 -6.83
N SER A 454 6.15 22.34 -5.91
CA SER A 454 5.95 21.53 -4.72
C SER A 454 4.46 21.41 -4.39
N ALA A 455 4.06 20.27 -3.85
CA ALA A 455 2.72 20.03 -3.35
C ALA A 455 2.83 19.32 -1.99
N ARG A 456 2.12 19.82 -0.97
CA ARG A 456 2.04 19.19 0.35
C ARG A 456 0.61 19.17 0.85
N ALA A 457 0.13 17.98 1.18
CA ALA A 457 -1.15 17.73 1.83
C ALA A 457 -0.90 17.04 3.18
N GLU A 458 -1.63 17.47 4.21
CA GLU A 458 -1.51 16.93 5.56
C GLU A 458 -2.88 16.80 6.22
N GLU A 459 -3.00 15.80 7.08
CA GLU A 459 -4.17 15.59 7.96
C GLU A 459 -3.75 15.05 9.31
N GLY A 460 -4.61 15.17 10.32
CA GLY A 460 -4.33 14.71 11.68
C GLY A 460 -3.77 15.81 12.58
N VAL A 461 -3.29 15.42 13.77
CA VAL A 461 -2.84 16.34 14.81
C VAL A 461 -1.46 16.88 14.45
N GLY A 462 -1.32 18.21 14.36
CA GLY A 462 -0.09 18.86 13.89
C GLY A 462 -0.05 19.11 12.38
N SER A 463 -1.13 18.81 11.64
CA SER A 463 -1.21 19.09 10.20
C SER A 463 -1.23 20.60 9.89
N LYS A 464 -0.71 20.96 8.72
CA LYS A 464 -0.79 22.30 8.15
C LYS A 464 -1.85 22.40 7.06
N ALA A 465 -2.17 23.63 6.68
CA ALA A 465 -2.92 23.88 5.46
C ALA A 465 -2.18 23.33 4.23
N PRO A 466 -2.93 22.79 3.23
CA PRO A 466 -2.33 22.37 1.97
C PRO A 466 -1.63 23.53 1.28
N ILE A 467 -0.55 23.23 0.58
CA ILE A 467 0.15 24.22 -0.24
C ILE A 467 0.56 23.60 -1.58
N PHE A 468 0.41 24.40 -2.64
CA PHE A 468 1.01 24.16 -3.93
C PHE A 468 1.85 25.38 -4.29
N THR A 469 3.08 25.16 -4.73
CA THR A 469 3.97 26.24 -5.21
C THR A 469 4.40 25.94 -6.62
N ARG A 470 4.57 27.00 -7.41
CA ARG A 470 5.11 26.93 -8.77
C ARG A 470 5.94 28.17 -9.03
N THR A 471 7.07 28.00 -9.70
CA THR A 471 7.88 29.09 -10.25
C THR A 471 8.36 28.70 -11.64
N GLY A 472 8.78 29.66 -12.44
CA GLY A 472 9.38 29.42 -13.74
C GLY A 472 8.90 30.40 -14.79
N THR A 473 9.45 30.30 -16.00
CA THR A 473 9.09 31.20 -17.10
C THR A 473 8.74 30.37 -18.32
N LEU A 474 7.53 30.58 -18.83
CA LEU A 474 7.09 30.12 -20.14
C LEU A 474 7.28 31.27 -21.15
N LYS A 475 7.91 30.99 -22.28
CA LYS A 475 7.91 31.88 -23.44
C LYS A 475 7.14 31.23 -24.57
N VAL A 476 6.26 31.99 -25.23
CA VAL A 476 5.44 31.53 -26.35
C VAL A 476 5.61 32.48 -27.52
N TRP A 477 5.90 31.94 -28.71
CA TRP A 477 6.00 32.70 -29.94
C TRP A 477 4.64 33.33 -30.30
N ASN A 478 4.65 34.62 -30.64
CA ASN A 478 3.42 35.37 -30.95
C ASN A 478 3.38 35.94 -32.38
N GLY A 479 4.29 35.49 -33.26
CA GLY A 479 4.37 35.92 -34.66
C GLY A 479 5.35 37.07 -34.93
N THR A 480 5.75 37.84 -33.91
CA THR A 480 6.73 38.94 -34.04
C THR A 480 7.82 38.91 -32.98
N GLY A 481 7.58 38.23 -31.87
CA GLY A 481 8.48 38.06 -30.74
C GLY A 481 7.93 37.02 -29.78
N TYR A 482 8.12 37.22 -28.47
CA TYR A 482 7.69 36.27 -27.45
C TYR A 482 6.79 36.91 -26.41
N THR A 483 5.69 36.23 -26.10
CA THR A 483 4.94 36.46 -24.88
C THR A 483 5.63 35.71 -23.75
N SER A 484 6.09 36.44 -22.74
CA SER A 484 6.71 35.85 -21.53
C SER A 484 5.65 35.76 -20.43
N VAL A 485 5.54 34.58 -19.83
CA VAL A 485 4.55 34.24 -18.81
C VAL A 485 5.30 33.78 -17.56
N ASP A 486 5.06 34.46 -16.44
CA ASP A 486 5.54 34.02 -15.13
C ASP A 486 4.62 32.93 -14.57
N LEU A 487 5.17 31.73 -14.42
CA LEU A 487 4.44 30.56 -13.94
C LEU A 487 4.07 30.65 -12.46
N SER A 488 4.70 31.56 -11.69
CA SER A 488 4.31 31.83 -10.29
C SER A 488 2.87 32.36 -10.19
N GLY A 489 2.42 33.09 -11.22
CA GLY A 489 1.04 33.56 -11.35
C GLY A 489 0.00 32.43 -11.46
N TYR A 490 0.43 31.18 -11.69
CA TYR A 490 -0.42 29.99 -11.83
C TYR A 490 -0.27 28.99 -10.68
N ALA A 491 0.34 29.40 -9.56
CA ALA A 491 0.47 28.56 -8.37
C ALA A 491 -0.83 28.47 -7.52
N GLY A 492 -1.73 29.46 -7.64
CA GLY A 492 -2.98 29.52 -6.90
C GLY A 492 -4.15 28.83 -7.62
N VAL A 493 -5.13 28.35 -6.85
CA VAL A 493 -6.38 27.78 -7.35
C VAL A 493 -7.20 28.79 -8.17
N ALA A 494 -8.00 28.30 -9.11
CA ALA A 494 -8.95 29.12 -9.86
C ALA A 494 -10.03 29.71 -8.94
N GLY A 495 -10.56 30.88 -9.29
CA GLY A 495 -11.61 31.55 -8.52
C GLY A 495 -11.99 32.93 -9.06
N GLY A 496 -13.27 33.28 -8.98
CA GLY A 496 -13.78 34.55 -9.51
C GLY A 496 -13.49 34.69 -11.01
N LEU A 497 -12.73 35.73 -11.38
CA LEU A 497 -12.31 36.00 -12.76
C LEU A 497 -11.05 35.24 -13.18
N VAL A 498 -10.42 34.46 -12.28
CA VAL A 498 -9.20 33.71 -12.55
C VAL A 498 -9.58 32.33 -13.12
N PRO A 499 -9.33 32.05 -14.42
CA PRO A 499 -9.74 30.81 -15.04
C PRO A 499 -8.87 29.63 -14.60
N PRO A 500 -9.39 28.38 -14.69
CA PRO A 500 -8.64 27.17 -14.33
C PRO A 500 -7.46 26.89 -15.27
N THR A 501 -7.58 27.31 -16.53
CA THR A 501 -6.55 27.18 -17.53
C THR A 501 -6.39 28.49 -18.29
N GLN A 502 -5.21 28.69 -18.85
CA GLN A 502 -4.97 29.74 -19.82
C GLN A 502 -4.24 29.16 -21.02
N THR A 503 -4.75 29.47 -22.22
CA THR A 503 -4.23 28.96 -23.48
C THR A 503 -3.74 30.12 -24.35
N TRP A 504 -2.59 29.93 -24.98
CA TRP A 504 -2.04 30.81 -26.00
C TRP A 504 -1.98 30.07 -27.32
N THR A 505 -2.57 30.66 -28.36
CA THR A 505 -2.43 30.17 -29.74
C THR A 505 -1.17 30.72 -30.35
N ILE A 506 -0.37 29.84 -30.97
CA ILE A 506 0.82 30.22 -31.71
C ILE A 506 0.43 30.37 -33.19
N PRO A 507 0.72 31.54 -33.82
CA PRO A 507 0.46 31.72 -35.25
C PRO A 507 1.22 30.72 -36.11
N THR A 508 0.67 30.40 -37.30
CA THR A 508 1.36 29.56 -38.28
C THR A 508 2.77 30.11 -38.55
N THR A 509 3.77 29.27 -38.39
CA THR A 509 5.19 29.67 -38.40
C THR A 509 5.97 28.77 -39.35
N SER A 510 6.58 29.35 -40.38
CA SER A 510 7.40 28.63 -41.36
C SER A 510 8.89 28.86 -41.05
N VAL A 511 9.64 27.78 -40.86
CA VAL A 511 11.06 27.81 -40.51
C VAL A 511 11.85 26.94 -41.48
N GLN A 512 12.89 27.53 -42.07
CA GLN A 512 13.74 26.86 -43.05
C GLN A 512 15.01 26.33 -42.39
N TYR A 513 15.26 25.03 -42.55
CA TYR A 513 16.42 24.33 -41.97
C TYR A 513 17.51 24.07 -43.01
N SER A 514 17.16 24.08 -44.29
CA SER A 514 18.10 24.11 -45.41
C SER A 514 17.42 24.70 -46.65
N PRO A 515 18.13 25.00 -47.75
CA PRO A 515 17.50 25.44 -48.99
C PRO A 515 16.37 24.52 -49.47
N ALA A 516 16.46 23.22 -49.16
CA ALA A 516 15.48 22.21 -49.56
C ALA A 516 14.42 21.91 -48.50
N ILE A 517 14.65 22.20 -47.21
CA ILE A 517 13.75 21.76 -46.13
C ILE A 517 13.19 22.92 -45.34
N THR A 518 11.86 22.93 -45.29
CA THR A 518 11.06 23.88 -44.51
C THR A 518 10.10 23.10 -43.64
N LEU A 519 10.02 23.45 -42.36
CA LEU A 519 8.95 22.98 -41.49
C LEU A 519 7.93 24.10 -41.30
N VAL A 520 6.65 23.78 -41.46
CA VAL A 520 5.54 24.67 -41.17
C VAL A 520 4.83 24.16 -39.92
N TYR A 521 4.80 25.00 -38.91
CA TYR A 521 4.11 24.74 -37.65
C TYR A 521 2.76 25.45 -37.67
N HIS A 522 1.67 24.72 -37.42
CA HIS A 522 0.31 25.27 -37.41
C HIS A 522 -0.54 24.63 -36.30
N ASP A 523 -1.78 25.12 -36.14
CA ASP A 523 -2.75 24.68 -35.13
C ASP A 523 -2.13 24.49 -33.74
N SER A 524 -1.23 25.41 -33.40
CA SER A 524 -0.31 25.28 -32.29
C SER A 524 -0.85 26.00 -31.06
N THR A 525 -0.84 25.33 -29.91
CA THR A 525 -1.30 25.89 -28.64
C THR A 525 -0.38 25.52 -27.50
N VAL A 526 -0.32 26.40 -26.50
CA VAL A 526 0.30 26.12 -25.19
C VAL A 526 -0.72 26.47 -24.12
N THR A 527 -0.94 25.57 -23.17
CA THR A 527 -1.90 25.74 -22.07
C THR A 527 -1.18 25.57 -20.74
N VAL A 528 -1.47 26.45 -19.78
CA VAL A 528 -1.03 26.32 -18.39
C VAL A 528 -2.24 26.08 -17.51
N GLN A 529 -2.20 25.04 -16.67
CA GLN A 529 -3.28 24.66 -15.75
C GLN A 529 -2.94 25.07 -14.31
N ARG A 530 -3.91 25.67 -13.61
CA ARG A 530 -3.83 25.95 -12.16
C ARG A 530 -4.12 24.70 -11.34
N PRO A 531 -3.55 24.55 -10.13
CA PRO A 531 -3.89 23.43 -9.28
C PRO A 531 -5.36 23.50 -8.82
N ALA A 532 -5.96 22.34 -8.62
CA ALA A 532 -7.17 22.19 -7.81
C ALA A 532 -6.77 21.74 -6.40
N ILE A 533 -7.30 22.43 -5.39
CA ILE A 533 -7.10 22.05 -3.98
C ILE A 533 -8.47 21.88 -3.36
N SER A 534 -8.72 20.72 -2.77
CA SER A 534 -9.98 20.44 -2.07
C SER A 534 -9.73 19.89 -0.68
N ARG A 535 -10.65 20.20 0.23
CA ARG A 535 -10.66 19.69 1.61
C ARG A 535 -12.06 19.25 1.95
N THR A 536 -12.18 18.09 2.60
CA THR A 536 -13.45 17.57 3.11
C THR A 536 -13.23 17.11 4.55
N PRO A 537 -14.01 17.55 5.54
CA PRO A 537 -14.84 18.76 5.48
C PRO A 537 -13.99 20.00 5.16
N THR A 538 -14.61 21.00 4.51
CA THR A 538 -13.91 22.22 4.08
C THR A 538 -13.43 23.06 5.26
N ALA A 539 -14.25 23.15 6.32
CA ALA A 539 -13.91 23.80 7.57
C ALA A 539 -13.42 22.77 8.59
N ARG A 540 -12.37 23.11 9.34
CA ARG A 540 -11.80 22.27 10.39
C ARG A 540 -11.53 23.12 11.63
N THR A 541 -11.83 22.56 12.79
CA THR A 541 -11.52 23.16 14.09
C THR A 541 -10.06 22.97 14.49
N GLY A 542 -9.35 22.04 13.83
CA GLY A 542 -7.98 21.66 14.16
C GLY A 542 -7.91 20.53 15.19
N ASN A 543 -9.07 19.96 15.58
CA ASN A 543 -9.16 18.80 16.44
C ASN A 543 -9.68 17.60 15.62
N PRO A 544 -8.80 16.66 15.20
CA PRO A 544 -9.20 15.50 14.41
C PRO A 544 -10.24 14.60 15.08
N ALA A 545 -10.29 14.57 16.42
CA ALA A 545 -11.30 13.80 17.15
C ALA A 545 -12.72 14.37 16.96
N THR A 546 -12.84 15.64 16.57
CA THR A 546 -14.09 16.28 16.21
C THR A 546 -14.27 16.28 14.69
N ASP A 547 -13.26 16.75 13.96
CA ASP A 547 -13.35 17.03 12.52
C ASP A 547 -13.37 15.75 11.65
N CYS A 548 -12.67 14.70 12.10
CA CYS A 548 -12.33 13.54 11.27
C CYS A 548 -12.87 12.21 11.85
N LYS A 549 -13.78 12.26 12.83
CA LYS A 549 -14.31 11.08 13.53
C LYS A 549 -15.52 10.47 12.82
N ALA A 550 -16.52 11.30 12.51
CA ALA A 550 -17.74 10.84 11.84
C ALA A 550 -17.49 10.48 10.36
N ALA A 551 -16.71 11.32 9.67
CA ALA A 551 -16.23 11.09 8.32
C ALA A 551 -14.73 11.38 8.26
N ALA A 552 -14.02 10.77 7.31
CA ALA A 552 -12.59 11.02 7.15
C ALA A 552 -12.36 12.47 6.70
N CYS A 553 -11.35 13.11 7.28
CA CYS A 553 -10.78 14.32 6.71
C CYS A 553 -9.95 13.94 5.48
N VAL A 554 -10.20 14.61 4.36
CA VAL A 554 -9.49 14.41 3.09
C VAL A 554 -8.95 15.75 2.63
N THR A 555 -7.69 15.80 2.23
CA THR A 555 -7.09 16.90 1.49
C THR A 555 -6.55 16.37 0.18
N THR A 556 -6.93 17.01 -0.93
CA THR A 556 -6.41 16.69 -2.26
C THR A 556 -5.80 17.93 -2.89
N ILE A 557 -4.66 17.73 -3.54
CA ILE A 557 -3.99 18.69 -4.41
C ILE A 557 -3.78 17.98 -5.74
N ASP A 558 -4.35 18.55 -6.79
CA ASP A 558 -4.16 18.13 -8.16
C ASP A 558 -3.60 19.29 -8.97
N GLY A 559 -2.28 19.30 -9.15
CA GLY A 559 -1.57 20.21 -10.04
C GLY A 559 -1.11 19.52 -11.33
N SER A 560 -1.82 18.47 -11.79
CA SER A 560 -1.55 17.78 -13.05
C SER A 560 -1.61 18.73 -14.27
N ALA A 561 -0.98 18.32 -15.38
CA ALA A 561 -0.97 19.06 -16.65
C ALA A 561 -0.48 20.52 -16.55
N SER A 562 0.63 20.75 -15.83
CA SER A 562 1.19 22.07 -15.52
C SER A 562 1.38 22.95 -16.76
N VAL A 563 1.97 22.39 -17.82
CA VAL A 563 2.12 23.01 -19.14
C VAL A 563 1.89 21.92 -20.19
N VAL A 564 0.90 22.12 -21.05
CA VAL A 564 0.60 21.23 -22.18
C VAL A 564 0.71 22.02 -23.48
N ALA A 565 1.52 21.54 -24.41
CA ALA A 565 1.65 22.11 -25.74
C ALA A 565 1.20 21.11 -26.80
N SER A 566 0.48 21.59 -27.82
CA SER A 566 0.11 20.83 -29.00
C SER A 566 0.58 21.58 -30.23
N VAL A 567 1.31 20.91 -31.11
CA VAL A 567 1.87 21.51 -32.34
C VAL A 567 1.68 20.53 -33.48
N GLN A 568 1.10 20.99 -34.59
CA GLN A 568 1.08 20.24 -35.85
C GLN A 568 2.26 20.70 -36.73
N VAL A 569 2.94 19.73 -37.34
CA VAL A 569 4.18 19.94 -38.09
C VAL A 569 4.04 19.37 -39.49
N ASP A 570 4.13 20.22 -40.50
CA ASP A 570 4.32 19.82 -41.89
C ASP A 570 5.79 19.93 -42.26
N VAL A 571 6.35 18.86 -42.81
CA VAL A 571 7.71 18.86 -43.37
C VAL A 571 7.61 18.98 -44.87
N LEU A 572 8.15 20.07 -45.43
CA LEU A 572 8.19 20.32 -46.86
C LEU A 572 9.61 20.13 -47.40
N VAL A 573 9.71 19.43 -48.53
CA VAL A 573 10.92 19.30 -49.33
C VAL A 573 10.72 19.99 -50.67
N ASN A 574 11.56 20.99 -50.97
CA ASN A 574 11.46 21.82 -52.17
C ASN A 574 10.02 22.38 -52.38
N GLY A 575 9.35 22.71 -51.28
CA GLY A 575 7.98 23.23 -51.29
C GLY A 575 6.86 22.18 -51.42
N SER A 576 7.19 20.90 -51.56
CA SER A 576 6.20 19.80 -51.56
C SER A 576 6.13 19.12 -50.20
N LEU A 577 4.92 18.80 -49.71
CA LEU A 577 4.72 18.08 -48.45
C LEU A 577 5.34 16.69 -48.53
N LEU A 578 6.19 16.36 -47.55
CA LEU A 578 6.84 15.06 -47.40
C LEU A 578 6.19 14.21 -46.30
N THR A 579 5.96 14.79 -45.13
CA THR A 579 5.32 14.14 -43.98
C THR A 579 4.64 15.20 -43.11
N SER A 580 3.65 14.77 -42.31
CA SER A 580 2.93 15.60 -41.36
C SER A 580 2.65 14.80 -40.08
N PHE A 581 2.75 15.44 -38.92
CA PHE A 581 2.50 14.81 -37.63
C PHE A 581 2.11 15.83 -36.55
N ALA A 582 1.39 15.36 -35.54
CA ALA A 582 1.11 16.11 -34.33
C ALA A 582 2.12 15.77 -33.23
N VAL A 583 2.55 16.79 -32.47
CA VAL A 583 3.36 16.63 -31.26
C VAL A 583 2.62 17.23 -30.08
N VAL A 584 2.26 16.37 -29.13
CA VAL A 584 1.68 16.77 -27.84
C VAL A 584 2.73 16.60 -26.76
N THR A 585 3.08 17.69 -26.08
CA THR A 585 4.01 17.70 -24.95
C THR A 585 3.26 18.04 -23.68
N ASP A 586 3.24 17.13 -22.72
CA ASP A 586 2.75 17.37 -21.36
C ASP A 586 3.92 17.34 -20.39
N LEU A 587 4.22 18.48 -19.76
CA LEU A 587 5.28 18.57 -18.75
C LEU A 587 4.88 17.94 -17.40
N GLY A 588 3.70 17.36 -17.30
CA GLY A 588 3.18 16.70 -16.10
C GLY A 588 2.77 17.68 -15.03
N GLY A 589 2.70 17.20 -13.79
CA GLY A 589 2.36 18.01 -12.63
C GLY A 589 2.66 17.28 -11.34
N LEU A 590 2.20 17.84 -10.23
CA LEU A 590 2.34 17.23 -8.92
C LEU A 590 0.97 16.94 -8.31
N THR A 591 0.87 15.82 -7.61
CA THR A 591 -0.32 15.44 -6.84
C THR A 591 0.07 15.12 -5.40
N ALA A 592 -0.81 15.48 -4.46
CA ALA A 592 -0.71 15.09 -3.06
C ALA A 592 -2.11 14.87 -2.50
N ASN A 593 -2.34 13.71 -1.90
CA ASN A 593 -3.62 13.32 -1.34
C ASN A 593 -3.40 12.66 0.02
N VAL A 594 -4.18 13.10 1.01
CA VAL A 594 -4.19 12.50 2.33
C VAL A 594 -5.63 12.28 2.76
N SER A 595 -5.91 11.13 3.37
CA SER A 595 -7.12 10.88 4.15
C SER A 595 -6.75 10.45 5.56
N TYR A 596 -7.44 11.01 6.55
CA TYR A 596 -7.33 10.67 7.97
C TYR A 596 -8.72 10.52 8.57
N LYS A 597 -9.01 9.36 9.13
CA LYS A 597 -10.17 9.12 9.98
C LYS A 597 -9.69 8.80 11.38
N ALA A 598 -10.08 9.63 12.34
CA ALA A 598 -9.74 9.41 13.74
C ALA A 598 -10.36 8.10 14.24
N ALA A 599 -9.67 7.41 15.14
CA ALA A 599 -10.25 6.29 15.87
C ALA A 599 -11.51 6.74 16.62
N ALA A 600 -12.56 5.90 16.66
CA ALA A 600 -13.66 6.17 17.57
C ALA A 600 -13.20 5.96 19.03
N ALA A 601 -13.88 6.64 19.96
CA ALA A 601 -13.52 6.62 21.38
C ALA A 601 -14.29 5.51 22.09
#